data_AF-A0A936FV90-F1
#
_entry.id   AF-A0A936FV90-F1
#
_cell.length_a   1.000
_cell.length_b   1.000
_cell.length_c   1.000
_cell.angle_alpha   90.00
_cell.angle_beta   90.00
_cell.angle_gamma   90.00
#
_symmetry.space_group_name_H-M   'P 1'
#
loop_
_entity.id
_entity.type
_entity.pdbx_description
1 polymer ?
#
loop_
_entity_poly.entity_id
_entity_poly.type
_entity_poly.pdbx_seq_one_letter_code
_entity_poly.pdbx_strand_id
1 'polypeptide(L)'
;MSTAQEKLNFHKVKIDKGETIKSLIKKYQLDVEDCNLQKFYKLNKLTPTSKLDINKSYFIPVLLFDFNGKSIRSSIDIDDWQVAYRIDLYNKKMLDAGKRKKNIKDSKIIWVPYHELYCKEEIVVKQTSKRIFPIFGKKYEKNSSIG
;
A
#
# COMPACT_ATOMS: atom_id res chain seq x y z
N MET A 1 -22.39 -6.48 16.71
CA MET A 1 -23.20 -5.72 15.74
C MET A 1 -22.75 -6.13 14.34
N SER A 2 -23.70 -6.48 13.47
CA SER A 2 -23.56 -7.14 12.14
C SER A 2 -22.38 -6.60 11.29
N THR A 3 -21.32 -7.38 11.06
CA THR A 3 -21.03 -8.21 9.86
C THR A 3 -21.27 -7.54 8.49
N ALA A 4 -20.28 -6.79 8.01
CA ALA A 4 -19.99 -6.66 6.59
C ALA A 4 -18.48 -6.42 6.47
N GLN A 5 -17.76 -7.37 5.86
CA GLN A 5 -16.42 -7.08 5.34
C GLN A 5 -16.63 -5.97 4.30
N GLU A 6 -16.36 -4.72 4.66
CA GLU A 6 -16.56 -3.57 3.77
C GLU A 6 -15.87 -3.84 2.45
N LYS A 7 -16.65 -3.81 1.37
CA LYS A 7 -16.13 -3.94 0.02
C LYS A 7 -15.29 -2.70 -0.26
N LEU A 8 -13.99 -2.82 -0.02
CA LEU A 8 -13.02 -1.74 -0.22
C LEU A 8 -13.17 -1.14 -1.62
N ASN A 9 -13.38 0.17 -1.68
CA ASN A 9 -13.53 0.90 -2.94
C ASN A 9 -12.16 1.44 -3.38
N PHE A 10 -11.71 1.04 -4.56
CA PHE A 10 -10.41 1.43 -5.10
C PHE A 10 -10.56 2.44 -6.24
N HIS A 11 -9.63 3.39 -6.32
CA HIS A 11 -9.60 4.37 -7.39
C HIS A 11 -9.30 3.69 -8.74
N LYS A 12 -10.05 4.06 -9.78
CA LYS A 12 -9.91 3.54 -11.14
C LYS A 12 -9.36 4.61 -12.08
N VAL A 13 -8.35 4.24 -12.87
CA VAL A 13 -7.62 5.17 -13.75
C VAL A 13 -7.52 4.63 -15.16
N LYS A 14 -7.42 5.54 -16.14
CA LYS A 14 -7.07 5.22 -17.53
C LYS A 14 -5.54 5.23 -17.71
N ILE A 15 -5.10 4.52 -18.73
CA ILE A 15 -3.68 4.38 -19.07
C ILE A 15 -3.32 5.34 -20.20
N ASP A 16 -2.17 5.99 -20.06
CA ASP A 16 -1.63 6.86 -21.10
C ASP A 16 -0.85 6.04 -22.14
N LYS A 17 -0.70 6.57 -23.37
CA LYS A 17 0.01 5.86 -24.44
C LYS A 17 1.47 5.57 -24.03
N GLY A 18 1.87 4.30 -24.08
CA GLY A 18 3.22 3.86 -23.71
C GLY A 18 3.45 3.73 -22.20
N GLU A 19 2.42 3.93 -21.37
CA GLU A 19 2.54 3.78 -19.93
C GLU A 19 2.72 2.31 -19.51
N THR A 20 3.70 2.09 -18.64
CA THR A 20 4.00 0.79 -18.02
C THR A 20 3.38 0.72 -16.62
N ILE A 21 3.31 -0.49 -16.05
CA ILE A 21 2.86 -0.67 -14.66
C ILE A 21 3.72 0.17 -13.70
N LYS A 22 5.05 0.12 -13.84
CA LYS A 22 5.97 0.88 -12.98
C LYS A 22 5.75 2.39 -13.10
N SER A 23 5.62 2.91 -14.32
CA SER A 23 5.38 4.35 -14.51
C SER A 23 4.02 4.77 -13.98
N LEU A 24 2.98 3.92 -14.09
CA LEU A 24 1.66 4.18 -13.51
C LEU A 24 1.72 4.26 -11.97
N ILE A 25 2.35 3.28 -11.33
CA ILE A 25 2.48 3.25 -9.86
C ILE A 25 3.25 4.48 -9.36
N LYS A 26 4.35 4.83 -10.04
CA LYS A 26 5.13 6.05 -9.75
C LYS A 26 4.34 7.34 -10.01
N LYS A 27 3.53 7.39 -11.08
CA LYS A 27 2.65 8.54 -11.42
C LYS A 27 1.71 8.91 -10.28
N TYR A 28 1.30 7.93 -9.48
CA TYR A 28 0.46 8.11 -8.29
C TYR A 28 1.24 8.04 -6.96
N GLN A 29 2.57 8.03 -6.99
CA GLN A 29 3.46 7.95 -5.81
C GLN A 29 3.19 6.72 -4.93
N LEU A 30 2.90 5.57 -5.54
CA LEU A 30 2.60 4.31 -4.86
C LEU A 30 3.80 3.34 -4.87
N ASP A 31 4.94 3.77 -5.42
CA ASP A 31 6.20 3.03 -5.52
C ASP A 31 7.04 3.08 -4.23
N VAL A 32 6.51 3.70 -3.18
CA VAL A 32 7.15 3.78 -1.86
C VAL A 32 7.23 2.44 -1.13
N GLU A 33 6.30 1.53 -1.40
CA GLU A 33 6.18 0.23 -0.73
C GLU A 33 5.76 -0.85 -1.74
N ASP A 34 6.51 -1.96 -1.79
CA ASP A 34 6.32 -3.05 -2.76
C ASP A 34 4.93 -3.70 -2.68
N CYS A 35 4.33 -3.68 -1.49
CA CYS A 35 3.00 -4.22 -1.25
C CYS A 35 1.91 -3.52 -2.08
N ASN A 36 2.07 -2.24 -2.44
CA ASN A 36 1.15 -1.53 -3.34
C ASN A 36 1.19 -2.16 -4.72
N LEU A 37 2.39 -2.46 -5.22
CA LEU A 37 2.56 -3.12 -6.51
C LEU A 37 1.95 -4.52 -6.50
N GLN A 38 2.15 -5.28 -5.42
CA GLN A 38 1.50 -6.58 -5.25
C GLN A 38 -0.04 -6.45 -5.22
N LYS A 39 -0.56 -5.43 -4.54
CA LYS A 39 -1.99 -5.16 -4.50
C LYS A 39 -2.52 -4.77 -5.88
N PHE A 40 -1.79 -3.97 -6.65
CA PHE A 40 -2.14 -3.59 -8.02
C PHE A 40 -2.31 -4.83 -8.92
N TYR A 41 -1.37 -5.78 -8.84
CA TYR A 41 -1.48 -7.04 -9.59
C TYR A 41 -2.75 -7.81 -9.20
N LYS A 42 -3.01 -7.97 -7.90
CA LYS A 42 -4.20 -8.67 -7.39
C LYS A 42 -5.51 -8.00 -7.83
N LEU A 43 -5.60 -6.67 -7.73
CA LEU A 43 -6.80 -5.91 -8.09
C LEU A 43 -7.17 -6.05 -9.57
N ASN A 44 -6.16 -6.16 -10.44
CA ASN A 44 -6.35 -6.17 -11.89
C ASN A 44 -6.17 -7.55 -12.53
N LYS A 45 -5.94 -8.60 -11.73
CA LYS A 45 -5.64 -9.97 -12.19
C LYS A 45 -4.46 -10.00 -13.16
N LEU A 46 -3.40 -9.25 -12.83
CA LEU A 46 -2.19 -9.13 -13.64
C LEU A 46 -1.03 -9.89 -12.99
N THR A 47 -0.01 -10.15 -13.80
CA THR A 47 1.30 -10.68 -13.39
C THR A 47 2.39 -9.62 -13.61
N PRO A 48 3.60 -9.79 -13.05
CA PRO A 48 4.72 -8.87 -13.29
C PRO A 48 5.12 -8.71 -14.77
N THR A 49 4.78 -9.69 -15.62
CA THR A 49 5.06 -9.67 -17.07
C THR A 49 3.91 -9.11 -17.90
N SER A 50 2.78 -8.81 -17.28
CA SER A 50 1.60 -8.29 -17.97
C SER A 50 1.86 -6.89 -18.54
N LYS A 51 1.21 -6.59 -19.67
CA LYS A 51 1.21 -5.25 -20.28
C LYS A 51 -0.12 -4.56 -20.02
N LEU A 52 -0.08 -3.24 -19.89
CA LEU A 52 -1.28 -2.43 -19.78
C LEU A 52 -1.86 -2.16 -21.18
N ASP A 53 -3.18 -2.17 -21.25
CA ASP A 53 -3.97 -1.89 -22.45
C ASP A 53 -4.58 -0.49 -22.33
N ILE A 54 -4.29 0.36 -23.32
CA ILE A 54 -4.73 1.76 -23.36
C ILE A 54 -6.27 1.90 -23.40
N ASN A 55 -6.97 0.88 -23.90
CA ASN A 55 -8.43 0.87 -23.97
C ASN A 55 -9.09 0.39 -22.68
N LYS A 56 -8.30 0.02 -21.66
CA LYS A 56 -8.79 -0.44 -20.37
C LYS A 56 -8.57 0.58 -19.27
N SER A 57 -9.28 0.37 -18.17
CA SER A 57 -9.09 1.14 -16.95
C SER A 57 -8.73 0.18 -15.82
N TYR A 58 -7.81 0.59 -14.97
CA TYR A 58 -7.19 -0.23 -13.95
C TYR A 58 -7.47 0.34 -12.57
N PHE A 59 -7.65 -0.53 -11.59
CA PHE A 59 -7.74 -0.14 -10.18
C PHE A 59 -6.32 0.06 -9.64
N ILE A 60 -6.05 1.22 -9.05
CA ILE A 60 -4.80 1.47 -8.34
C ILE A 60 -4.98 1.17 -6.85
N PRO A 61 -3.90 0.88 -6.10
CA PRO A 61 -3.96 0.61 -4.66
C PRO A 61 -4.14 1.91 -3.86
N VAL A 62 -5.21 2.64 -4.16
CA VAL A 62 -5.68 3.84 -3.46
C VAL A 62 -7.14 3.61 -3.12
N LEU A 63 -7.44 3.55 -1.83
CA LEU A 63 -8.79 3.43 -1.32
C LEU A 63 -9.50 4.78 -1.34
N LEU A 64 -10.82 4.73 -1.53
CA LEU A 64 -11.71 5.88 -1.47
C LEU A 64 -12.59 5.77 -0.23
N PHE A 65 -12.41 6.68 0.71
CA PHE A 65 -13.22 6.80 1.92
C PHE A 65 -14.05 8.08 1.91
N ASP A 66 -15.21 8.05 2.54
CA ASP A 66 -16.02 9.25 2.72
C ASP A 66 -15.48 10.09 3.87
N PHE A 67 -15.38 11.40 3.66
CA PHE A 67 -14.94 12.36 4.67
C PHE A 67 -16.13 12.80 5.52
N ASN A 68 -16.08 12.51 6.81
CA ASN A 68 -17.15 12.84 7.76
C ASN A 68 -17.22 14.34 8.15
N GLY A 69 -16.37 15.18 7.59
CA GLY A 69 -16.32 16.61 7.88
C GLY A 69 -15.51 17.00 9.13
N LYS A 70 -15.06 16.05 9.94
CA LYS A 70 -14.32 16.30 11.19
C LYS A 70 -12.81 16.13 11.01
N SER A 71 -12.37 14.90 10.71
CA SER A 71 -10.95 14.59 10.58
C SER A 71 -10.75 13.33 9.72
N ILE A 72 -9.55 13.18 9.14
CA ILE A 72 -9.20 11.95 8.41
C ILE A 72 -9.27 10.75 9.35
N ARG A 73 -8.69 10.85 10.55
CA ARG A 73 -8.70 9.80 11.58
C ARG A 73 -10.09 9.23 11.84
N SER A 74 -11.05 10.10 12.17
CA SER A 74 -12.42 9.69 12.45
C SER A 74 -13.23 9.30 11.20
N SER A 75 -12.75 9.63 10.00
CA SER A 75 -13.41 9.24 8.75
C SER A 75 -13.02 7.83 8.31
N ILE A 76 -11.82 7.37 8.68
CA ILE A 76 -11.28 6.05 8.27
C ILE A 76 -10.98 5.15 9.47
N ASP A 77 -11.49 5.51 10.65
CA ASP A 77 -11.39 4.79 11.92
C ASP A 77 -9.95 4.39 12.30
N ILE A 78 -9.06 5.39 12.34
CA ILE A 78 -7.67 5.19 12.80
C ILE A 78 -7.31 6.15 13.93
N ASP A 79 -6.51 5.65 14.88
CA ASP A 79 -5.99 6.46 15.99
C ASP A 79 -4.63 7.11 15.67
N ASP A 80 -3.87 6.51 14.75
CA ASP A 80 -2.51 6.96 14.41
C ASP A 80 -2.54 8.30 13.66
N TRP A 81 -2.12 9.36 14.35
CA TRP A 81 -2.02 10.70 13.79
C TRP A 81 -0.98 10.80 12.66
N GLN A 82 0.12 10.05 12.73
CA GLN A 82 1.15 10.09 11.69
C GLN A 82 0.62 9.50 10.38
N VAL A 83 -0.14 8.40 10.45
CA VAL A 83 -0.84 7.84 9.28
C VAL A 83 -1.79 8.87 8.70
N ALA A 84 -2.62 9.50 9.52
CA ALA A 84 -3.56 10.53 9.05
C ALA A 84 -2.83 11.74 8.40
N TYR A 85 -1.69 12.15 8.94
CA TYR A 85 -0.88 13.22 8.37
C TYR A 85 -0.29 12.85 7.01
N ARG A 86 0.26 11.63 6.85
CA ARG A 86 0.76 11.17 5.55
C ARG A 86 -0.35 11.06 4.50
N ILE A 87 -1.55 10.61 4.91
CA ILE A 87 -2.73 10.61 4.03
C ILE A 87 -3.11 12.03 3.60
N ASP A 88 -3.14 13.00 4.52
CA ASP A 88 -3.42 14.40 4.17
C ASP A 88 -2.39 14.94 3.15
N LEU A 89 -1.10 14.70 3.41
CA LEU A 89 -0.02 15.09 2.52
C LEU A 89 -0.14 14.43 1.14
N TYR A 90 -0.50 13.15 1.09
CA TYR A 90 -0.75 12.43 -0.16
C TYR A 90 -1.87 13.10 -0.98
N ASN A 91 -2.99 13.42 -0.34
CA ASN A 91 -4.13 14.06 -1.01
C ASN A 91 -3.77 15.45 -1.57
N LYS A 92 -2.98 16.24 -0.82
CA LYS A 92 -2.45 17.53 -1.29
C LYS A 92 -1.54 17.35 -2.50
N LYS A 93 -0.56 16.44 -2.43
CA LYS A 93 0.33 16.13 -3.56
C LYS A 93 -0.42 15.68 -4.81
N MET A 94 -1.48 14.86 -4.66
CA MET A 94 -2.30 14.42 -5.80
C MET A 94 -3.12 15.55 -6.42
N LEU A 95 -3.54 16.53 -5.60
CA LEU A 95 -4.19 17.75 -6.08
C LEU A 95 -3.18 18.63 -6.85
N ASP A 96 -2.02 18.90 -6.24
CA ASP A 96 -0.97 19.74 -6.83
C ASP A 96 -0.42 19.15 -8.14
N ALA A 97 -0.32 17.83 -8.23
CA ALA A 97 0.07 17.11 -9.45
C ALA A 97 -1.04 16.98 -10.50
N GLY A 98 -2.22 17.57 -10.26
CA GLY A 98 -3.38 17.52 -11.16
C GLY A 98 -4.01 16.13 -11.33
N LYS A 99 -3.65 15.15 -10.50
CA LYS A 99 -4.22 13.79 -10.53
C LYS A 99 -5.60 13.74 -9.88
N ARG A 100 -5.86 14.68 -8.98
CA ARG A 100 -7.12 14.86 -8.30
C ARG A 100 -7.63 16.29 -8.55
N LYS A 101 -8.93 16.43 -8.82
CA LYS A 101 -9.52 17.73 -9.23
C LYS A 101 -9.92 18.64 -8.08
N LYS A 102 -10.18 18.09 -6.89
CA LYS A 102 -10.72 18.80 -5.73
C LYS A 102 -10.04 18.32 -4.46
N ASN A 103 -9.86 19.18 -3.46
CA ASN A 103 -9.35 18.78 -2.14
C ASN A 103 -10.37 17.88 -1.38
N ILE A 104 -9.97 17.39 -0.20
CA ILE A 104 -10.82 16.53 0.65
C ILE A 104 -12.10 17.26 1.09
N LYS A 105 -11.99 18.53 1.48
CA LYS A 105 -13.11 19.32 2.01
C LYS A 105 -14.23 19.50 0.99
N ASP A 106 -13.89 19.69 -0.28
CA ASP A 106 -14.84 19.98 -1.36
C ASP A 106 -15.42 18.72 -2.00
N SER A 107 -14.61 17.68 -2.14
CA SER A 107 -15.07 16.41 -2.75
C SER A 107 -15.71 15.45 -1.76
N LYS A 108 -15.47 15.65 -0.45
CA LYS A 108 -15.85 14.73 0.63
C LYS A 108 -15.28 13.32 0.47
N ILE A 109 -14.22 13.14 -0.31
CA ILE A 109 -13.56 11.84 -0.52
C ILE A 109 -12.12 11.92 -0.02
N ILE A 110 -11.62 10.89 0.65
CA ILE A 110 -10.22 10.77 1.06
C ILE A 110 -9.57 9.69 0.20
N TRP A 111 -8.44 10.00 -0.42
CA TRP A 111 -7.62 9.00 -1.11
C TRP A 111 -6.60 8.45 -0.13
N VAL A 112 -6.65 7.15 0.14
CA VAL A 112 -5.76 6.50 1.10
C VAL A 112 -4.93 5.45 0.36
N PRO A 113 -3.60 5.65 0.21
CA PRO A 113 -2.73 4.61 -0.33
C PRO A 113 -2.85 3.31 0.48
N TYR A 114 -2.89 2.16 -0.19
CA TYR A 114 -3.10 0.86 0.45
C TYR A 114 -2.08 0.56 1.55
N HIS A 115 -0.82 0.96 1.34
CA HIS A 115 0.25 0.73 2.30
C HIS A 115 0.10 1.46 3.64
N GLU A 116 -0.63 2.57 3.70
CA GLU A 116 -0.85 3.30 4.94
C GLU A 116 -1.63 2.48 5.98
N LEU A 117 -2.45 1.53 5.53
CA LEU A 117 -3.33 0.74 6.40
C LEU A 117 -2.96 -0.74 6.44
N TYR A 118 -2.52 -1.32 5.31
CA TYR A 118 -2.52 -2.78 5.13
C TYR A 118 -1.16 -3.39 4.83
N CYS A 119 -0.08 -2.60 4.82
CA CYS A 119 1.26 -3.13 4.58
C CYS A 119 2.09 -3.35 5.83
N LYS A 120 1.50 -3.15 7.01
CA LYS A 120 2.07 -3.69 8.25
C LYS A 120 2.07 -5.20 8.11
N GLU A 121 3.27 -5.74 7.96
CA GLU A 121 3.56 -7.13 7.71
C GLU A 121 2.71 -8.00 8.65
N GLU A 122 1.82 -8.83 8.07
CA GLU A 122 1.81 -10.19 8.59
C GLU A 122 3.25 -10.65 8.41
N ILE A 123 4.00 -10.67 9.52
CA ILE A 123 5.19 -11.51 9.60
C ILE A 123 4.62 -12.89 9.34
N VAL A 124 4.54 -13.30 8.08
CA VAL A 124 4.53 -14.70 7.73
C VAL A 124 5.91 -15.11 8.20
N VAL A 125 5.98 -15.52 9.46
CA VAL A 125 7.00 -16.43 9.94
C VAL A 125 6.78 -17.64 9.05
N LYS A 126 7.38 -17.60 7.84
CA LYS A 126 7.84 -18.82 7.23
C LYS A 126 8.71 -19.36 8.34
N GLN A 127 8.22 -20.40 9.00
CA GLN A 127 9.04 -21.28 9.81
C GLN A 127 10.04 -21.91 8.84
N THR A 128 10.97 -21.11 8.33
CA THR A 128 12.28 -21.59 7.93
C THR A 128 12.86 -22.06 9.24
N SER A 129 12.75 -23.37 9.41
CA SER A 129 13.41 -24.15 10.43
C SER A 129 14.67 -23.45 10.93
N LYS A 130 14.74 -23.35 12.25
CA LYS A 130 15.89 -22.93 13.04
C LYS A 130 17.14 -23.70 12.59
N ARG A 131 17.76 -23.30 11.47
CA ARG A 131 19.12 -23.71 11.13
C ARG A 131 20.00 -22.74 11.88
N ILE A 132 20.32 -23.14 13.11
CA ILE A 132 21.44 -22.56 13.85
C ILE A 132 22.65 -22.84 12.97
N PHE A 133 23.10 -21.85 12.21
CA PHE A 133 24.42 -21.89 11.61
C PHE A 133 25.37 -21.45 12.72
N PRO A 134 26.20 -22.34 13.27
CA PRO A 134 27.23 -21.91 14.19
C PRO A 134 28.08 -20.87 13.48
N ILE A 135 28.19 -19.69 14.08
CA ILE A 135 28.89 -18.51 13.54
C ILE A 135 30.40 -18.80 13.38
N PHE A 136 30.87 -19.88 14.00
CA PHE A 136 32.22 -20.40 13.91
C PHE A 136 32.17 -21.83 13.38
N GLY A 137 32.82 -22.07 12.23
CA GLY A 137 32.87 -23.40 11.61
C GLY A 137 33.43 -24.48 12.54
N LYS A 138 33.24 -25.75 12.19
CA LYS A 138 33.55 -26.99 12.97
C LYS A 138 34.89 -27.03 13.74
N LYS A 139 35.84 -26.12 13.49
CA LYS A 139 37.11 -26.03 14.21
C LYS A 139 37.04 -25.35 15.58
N TYR A 140 35.91 -24.74 15.96
CA TYR A 140 35.78 -23.98 17.21
C TYR A 140 34.85 -24.62 18.26
N GLU A 141 34.38 -25.86 18.05
CA GLU A 141 33.63 -26.63 19.05
C GLU A 141 34.55 -27.28 20.08
N LYS A 142 35.30 -26.50 20.87
CA LYS A 142 35.91 -27.02 22.11
C LYS A 142 35.80 -26.02 23.26
N ASN A 143 35.05 -26.48 24.27
CA ASN A 143 35.04 -26.12 25.68
C ASN A 143 34.49 -24.73 26.09
N SER A 144 33.20 -24.70 26.43
CA SER A 144 32.72 -23.87 27.53
C SER A 144 32.77 -24.70 28.81
N SER A 145 33.94 -24.74 29.44
CA SER A 145 34.05 -24.99 30.89
C SER A 145 34.13 -23.62 31.53
N ILE A 146 33.07 -23.20 32.21
CA ILE A 146 33.12 -22.08 33.14
C ILE A 146 32.86 -22.74 34.50
N GLY A 147 33.81 -22.52 35.41
CA GLY A 147 33.89 -23.15 36.72
C GLY A 147 32.89 -22.64 37.73
#